data_AF-A0A6A6S7D0-F1
#
_entry.id   AF-A0A6A6S7D0-F1
#
_cell.length_a   1.000
_cell.length_b   1.000
_cell.length_c   1.000
_cell.angle_alpha   90.00
_cell.angle_beta   90.00
_cell.angle_gamma   90.00
#
_symmetry.space_group_name_H-M   'P 1'
#
loop_
_entity.id
_entity.type
_entity.pdbx_description
1 polymer ?
#
loop_
_entity_poly.entity_id
_entity_poly.type
_entity_poly.pdbx_seq_one_letter_code
_entity_poly.pdbx_strand_id
1 'polypeptide(L)'
;MRPATHRISLPARRPHTPHSHLRDPPCPRQFSHKPARLLLVSHRSTPRPQLPFLYPSANTLSQAQISRLFSISATQKKFLRDTGRETVRWTIIIWILSTSFTIASYGVLSERQERAFPSPHEWSLISRFRFRRGKWWQVPENNEEEGFPNWARVYDELEHTLRRLENPNKDGAGLLEQEEGGLLVPGVGKAGYDLTGKSEEWRQGYYEVLIDMATAAERLEGWITTKRRRTIWAPEFFLSPTNPRPKATLPGSPPIPPEKDRIPASDVPETFYLKIITSKGFTTSQRLHAALGYADWLSFKNLPSAAIEMYNWALDIAISGLPTPNPSEIISRETGILSATAPPHAITPNIIYAATNLATFHASQKYPHKALPILISCLRARLSAPESPNNPAPPRPDSSLVGTILSLLSEPEYPPLPPTGDEPLERRQEDRCEEAALKSYIGEILFATSTSTSQSSPSSQRKQGLQWVRDAVSTAKTAQSLPPIQSNDPLRKKCEQCEEVGLEAWGKMMTYLAAEAREERDKAKSGGVSGLVWKVRGTQGLEKKVEELEDEEEGVTMRLNKLRRKMMTEEYEDMDRKFARTFVF
;
A
#
# COMPACT_ATOMS: atom_id res chain seq x y z
N MET A 1 -33.82 -34.55 -35.38
CA MET A 1 -34.40 -33.24 -35.01
C MET A 1 -33.34 -32.45 -34.26
N ARG A 2 -32.78 -31.42 -34.90
CA ARG A 2 -31.72 -30.56 -34.35
C ARG A 2 -32.35 -29.22 -33.97
N PRO A 3 -32.09 -28.66 -32.78
CA PRO A 3 -32.55 -27.32 -32.42
C PRO A 3 -31.78 -26.26 -33.21
N ALA A 4 -32.52 -25.26 -33.67
CA ALA A 4 -32.02 -24.15 -34.48
C ALA A 4 -31.17 -23.19 -33.62
N THR A 5 -29.95 -22.93 -34.07
CA THR A 5 -29.06 -21.90 -33.55
C THR A 5 -29.51 -20.52 -34.03
N HIS A 6 -29.87 -19.62 -33.11
CA HIS A 6 -30.01 -18.19 -33.43
C HIS A 6 -28.62 -17.59 -33.71
N ARG A 7 -28.36 -17.23 -34.97
CA ARG A 7 -27.23 -16.39 -35.37
C ARG A 7 -27.52 -14.95 -34.95
N ILE A 8 -26.68 -14.40 -34.08
CA ILE A 8 -26.59 -12.96 -33.83
C ILE A 8 -25.85 -12.35 -35.04
N SER A 9 -26.53 -11.49 -35.78
CA SER A 9 -25.96 -10.70 -36.87
C SER A 9 -25.16 -9.54 -36.29
N LEU A 10 -23.82 -9.60 -36.37
CA LEU A 10 -22.96 -8.43 -36.16
C LEU A 10 -23.16 -7.44 -37.32
N PRO A 11 -23.26 -6.12 -37.06
CA PRO A 11 -23.34 -5.13 -38.13
C PRO A 11 -22.03 -5.09 -38.91
N ALA A 12 -22.12 -5.36 -40.22
CA ALA A 12 -21.02 -5.24 -41.16
C ALA A 12 -20.60 -3.77 -41.28
N ARG A 13 -19.44 -3.45 -40.70
CA ARG A 13 -18.77 -2.15 -40.88
C ARG A 13 -18.23 -2.10 -42.30
N ARG A 14 -18.95 -1.43 -43.20
CA ARG A 14 -18.45 -1.06 -44.53
C ARG A 14 -17.28 -0.08 -44.37
N PRO A 15 -16.21 -0.20 -45.17
CA PRO A 15 -15.16 0.80 -45.20
C PRO A 15 -15.75 2.09 -45.80
N HIS A 16 -15.70 3.18 -45.04
CA HIS A 16 -16.06 4.49 -45.55
C HIS A 16 -15.04 4.93 -46.60
N THR A 17 -15.54 5.17 -47.81
CA THR A 17 -14.88 5.90 -48.88
C THR A 17 -14.66 7.36 -48.47
N PRO A 18 -13.49 7.95 -48.76
CA PRO A 18 -13.22 9.35 -48.43
C PRO A 18 -13.97 10.25 -49.41
N HIS A 19 -15.02 10.92 -48.92
CA HIS A 19 -15.65 12.01 -49.68
C HIS A 19 -14.81 13.27 -49.54
N SER A 20 -14.30 13.66 -50.71
CA SER A 20 -13.73 14.95 -51.06
C SER A 20 -14.60 16.12 -50.58
N HIS A 21 -14.12 16.87 -49.62
CA HIS A 21 -14.50 18.26 -49.42
C HIS A 21 -13.26 19.14 -49.57
N LEU A 22 -13.19 19.73 -50.75
CA LEU A 22 -12.73 21.07 -51.07
C LEU A 22 -11.98 21.79 -49.94
N ARG A 23 -10.66 21.70 -50.02
CA ARG A 23 -9.76 22.75 -49.53
C ARG A 23 -10.09 24.02 -50.30
N ASP A 24 -10.52 25.07 -49.61
CA ASP A 24 -10.40 26.42 -50.14
C ASP A 24 -8.94 26.90 -49.97
N PRO A 25 -8.22 27.19 -51.07
CA PRO A 25 -6.92 27.85 -51.02
C PRO A 25 -7.07 29.37 -50.90
N PRO A 26 -6.00 30.08 -50.49
CA PRO A 26 -6.05 31.47 -50.07
C PRO A 26 -6.26 32.39 -51.27
N CYS A 27 -7.08 33.43 -51.11
CA CYS A 27 -7.25 34.45 -52.14
C CYS A 27 -6.33 35.65 -51.84
N PRO A 28 -5.25 35.86 -52.61
CA PRO A 28 -4.48 37.09 -52.58
C PRO A 28 -5.15 38.12 -53.52
N ARG A 29 -5.46 39.32 -53.04
CA ARG A 29 -5.78 40.42 -53.95
C ARG A 29 -4.55 41.28 -54.20
N GLN A 30 -4.04 41.08 -55.40
CA GLN A 30 -3.00 41.85 -56.05
C GLN A 30 -3.46 43.27 -56.37
N PHE A 31 -2.57 44.21 -56.13
CA PHE A 31 -2.57 45.53 -56.72
C PHE A 31 -2.25 45.44 -58.21
N SER A 32 -3.01 46.15 -59.06
CA SER A 32 -2.54 46.93 -60.22
C SER A 32 -3.55 46.89 -61.37
N HIS A 33 -4.27 48.00 -61.61
CA HIS A 33 -4.52 48.50 -62.97
C HIS A 33 -4.61 50.04 -62.94
N LYS A 34 -3.66 50.67 -63.64
CA LYS A 34 -3.57 52.10 -64.02
C LYS A 34 -4.56 52.38 -65.19
N PRO A 35 -4.58 53.55 -65.88
CA PRO A 35 -4.49 54.98 -65.51
C PRO A 35 -5.64 55.81 -66.15
N ALA A 36 -5.75 57.12 -65.83
CA ALA A 36 -6.15 58.11 -66.83
C ALA A 36 -5.49 59.47 -66.57
N ARG A 37 -4.88 60.00 -67.62
CA ARG A 37 -4.19 61.28 -67.73
C ARG A 37 -5.13 62.44 -67.44
N LEU A 38 -4.62 63.50 -66.80
CA LEU A 38 -4.81 64.86 -67.28
C LEU A 38 -3.63 65.72 -66.84
N LEU A 39 -2.88 66.16 -67.86
CA LEU A 39 -1.94 67.27 -67.81
C LEU A 39 -2.68 68.50 -67.26
N LEU A 40 -2.01 69.33 -66.46
CA LEU A 40 -1.82 70.73 -66.82
C LEU A 40 -0.72 71.37 -65.96
N VAL A 41 0.25 71.84 -66.72
CA VAL A 41 1.38 72.68 -66.36
C VAL A 41 0.88 74.02 -65.80
N SER A 42 1.58 74.48 -64.75
CA SER A 42 1.76 75.85 -64.25
C SER A 42 0.58 76.85 -64.28
N HIS A 43 0.30 77.50 -63.15
CA HIS A 43 0.54 78.94 -63.01
C HIS A 43 0.21 79.46 -61.59
N ARG A 44 1.22 80.14 -61.02
CA ARG A 44 1.18 81.33 -60.15
C ARG A 44 0.35 81.37 -58.84
N SER A 45 1.12 81.75 -57.81
CA SER A 45 0.83 82.70 -56.73
C SER A 45 -0.29 82.39 -55.74
N THR A 46 0.08 81.82 -54.59
CA THR A 46 -0.18 82.33 -53.22
C THR A 46 0.23 81.26 -52.17
N PRO A 47 0.76 81.64 -50.99
CA PRO A 47 1.23 80.68 -49.99
C PRO A 47 0.03 80.09 -49.24
N ARG A 48 -0.25 78.79 -49.46
CA ARG A 48 -1.25 78.04 -48.68
C ARG A 48 -0.57 77.46 -47.42
N PRO A 49 -1.21 77.55 -46.24
CA PRO A 49 -0.66 77.05 -44.98
C PRO A 49 -0.33 75.56 -45.07
N GLN A 50 0.93 75.22 -44.77
CA GLN A 50 1.42 73.86 -44.76
C GLN A 50 0.92 73.15 -43.49
N LEU A 51 0.15 72.08 -43.67
CA LEU A 51 -0.34 71.22 -42.61
C LEU A 51 0.78 70.26 -42.16
N PRO A 52 1.19 70.28 -40.88
CA PRO A 52 2.41 69.60 -40.41
C PRO A 52 2.29 68.06 -40.32
N PHE A 53 1.19 67.46 -40.76
CA PHE A 53 0.97 66.01 -40.67
C PHE A 53 1.40 65.21 -41.92
N LEU A 54 1.93 65.86 -42.96
CA LEU A 54 2.36 65.17 -44.19
C LEU A 54 3.88 65.13 -44.41
N TYR A 55 4.69 65.58 -43.44
CA TYR A 55 6.14 65.39 -43.47
C TYR A 55 6.62 64.74 -42.17
N PRO A 56 7.11 63.48 -42.18
CA PRO A 56 7.93 62.99 -41.08
C PRO A 56 9.31 63.64 -41.25
N SER A 57 9.50 64.80 -40.61
CA SER A 57 10.84 65.38 -40.50
C SER A 57 11.67 64.46 -39.61
N ALA A 58 12.66 63.80 -40.21
CA ALA A 58 13.75 63.20 -39.49
C ALA A 58 14.43 64.27 -38.60
N ASN A 59 14.93 63.83 -37.44
CA ASN A 59 15.70 64.59 -36.45
C ASN A 59 14.92 65.50 -35.48
N THR A 60 14.48 64.94 -34.36
CA THR A 60 15.25 64.98 -33.08
C THR A 60 14.37 64.37 -31.99
N LEU A 61 14.85 63.29 -31.39
CA LEU A 61 14.33 62.73 -30.13
C LEU A 61 14.53 63.77 -29.02
N SER A 62 13.66 64.78 -28.96
CA SER A 62 13.59 65.68 -27.82
C SER A 62 12.48 65.22 -26.89
N GLN A 63 12.75 65.27 -25.58
CA GLN A 63 11.84 64.92 -24.48
C GLN A 63 10.42 65.53 -24.59
N ALA A 64 10.22 66.54 -25.45
CA ALA A 64 8.95 67.22 -25.67
C ALA A 64 7.90 66.39 -26.45
N GLN A 65 8.29 65.42 -27.29
CA GLN A 65 7.32 64.54 -27.97
C GLN A 65 6.87 63.37 -27.09
N ILE A 66 7.76 62.85 -26.23
CA ILE A 66 7.43 61.84 -25.23
C ILE A 66 6.55 62.46 -24.13
N SER A 67 6.82 63.71 -23.71
CA SER A 67 5.97 64.41 -22.73
C SER A 67 4.60 64.82 -23.25
N ARG A 68 4.38 64.87 -24.57
CA ARG A 68 3.04 65.03 -25.19
C ARG A 68 2.28 63.72 -25.37
N LEU A 69 2.97 62.59 -25.47
CA LEU A 69 2.33 61.27 -25.35
C LEU A 69 1.92 60.97 -23.90
N PHE A 70 2.59 61.58 -22.92
CA PHE A 70 2.27 61.52 -21.49
C PHE A 70 1.67 62.81 -20.91
N SER A 71 1.21 63.76 -21.74
CA SER A 71 0.47 64.92 -21.23
C SER A 71 -0.95 64.45 -20.93
N ILE A 72 -1.14 63.89 -19.73
CA ILE A 72 -2.42 63.41 -19.24
C ILE A 72 -3.39 64.61 -19.22
N SER A 73 -4.27 64.68 -20.22
CA SER A 73 -5.34 65.67 -20.28
C SER A 73 -6.24 65.52 -19.04
N ALA A 74 -6.93 66.59 -18.63
CA ALA A 74 -7.83 66.54 -17.45
C ALA A 74 -8.88 65.41 -17.56
N THR A 75 -9.29 65.06 -18.78
CA THR A 75 -10.20 63.94 -19.05
C THR A 75 -9.54 62.58 -18.84
N GLN A 76 -8.27 62.41 -19.21
CA GLN A 76 -7.51 61.19 -18.90
C GLN A 76 -7.20 61.06 -17.40
N LYS A 77 -6.96 62.14 -16.66
CA LYS A 77 -6.77 62.07 -15.19
C LYS A 77 -8.04 61.56 -14.49
N LYS A 78 -9.21 62.02 -14.93
CA LYS A 78 -10.50 61.54 -14.40
C LYS A 78 -10.74 60.08 -14.79
N PHE A 79 -10.47 59.71 -16.04
CA PHE A 79 -10.55 58.31 -16.48
C PHE A 79 -9.61 57.39 -15.68
N LEU A 80 -8.32 57.72 -15.53
CA LEU A 80 -7.40 56.91 -14.73
C LEU A 80 -7.81 56.83 -13.25
N ARG A 81 -8.37 57.90 -12.67
CA ARG A 81 -8.87 57.89 -11.30
C ARG A 81 -10.10 56.99 -11.16
N ASP A 82 -11.04 57.08 -12.08
CA ASP A 82 -12.28 56.28 -12.06
C ASP A 82 -11.97 54.81 -12.38
N THR A 83 -11.13 54.53 -13.39
CA THR A 83 -10.64 53.19 -13.70
C THR A 83 -9.82 52.61 -12.54
N GLY A 84 -8.94 53.40 -11.91
CA GLY A 84 -8.17 52.96 -10.74
C GLY A 84 -9.05 52.64 -9.53
N ARG A 85 -10.14 53.39 -9.32
CA ARG A 85 -11.11 53.12 -8.26
C ARG A 85 -11.88 51.82 -8.53
N GLU A 86 -12.30 51.59 -9.76
CA GLU A 86 -13.00 50.37 -10.15
C GLU A 86 -12.07 49.14 -10.11
N THR A 87 -10.81 49.25 -10.56
CA THR A 87 -9.86 48.14 -10.47
C THR A 87 -9.56 47.74 -9.03
N VAL A 88 -9.39 48.71 -8.12
CA VAL A 88 -9.21 48.42 -6.69
C VAL A 88 -10.46 47.72 -6.11
N ARG A 89 -11.67 48.19 -6.48
CA ARG A 89 -12.91 47.55 -6.02
C ARG A 89 -13.02 46.11 -6.49
N TRP A 90 -12.79 45.85 -7.78
CA TRP A 90 -12.88 44.50 -8.35
C TRP A 90 -11.76 43.58 -7.86
N THR A 91 -10.54 44.09 -7.68
CA THR A 91 -9.43 43.29 -7.13
C THR A 91 -9.71 42.85 -5.70
N ILE A 92 -10.28 43.72 -4.84
CA ILE A 92 -10.69 43.32 -3.49
C ILE A 92 -11.77 42.24 -3.53
N ILE A 93 -12.79 42.39 -4.39
CA ILE A 93 -13.87 41.39 -4.54
C ILE A 93 -13.30 40.04 -5.01
N ILE A 94 -12.47 40.04 -6.04
CA ILE A 94 -11.85 38.82 -6.58
C ILE A 94 -10.95 38.18 -5.53
N TRP A 95 -10.18 38.97 -4.77
CA TRP A 95 -9.31 38.44 -3.73
C TRP A 95 -10.11 37.79 -2.59
N ILE A 96 -11.21 38.42 -2.14
CA ILE A 96 -12.10 37.82 -1.13
C ILE A 96 -12.73 36.54 -1.67
N LEU A 97 -13.23 36.53 -2.91
CA LEU A 97 -13.86 35.37 -3.53
C LEU A 97 -12.87 34.21 -3.73
N SER A 98 -11.65 34.51 -4.17
CA SER A 98 -10.59 33.51 -4.34
C SER A 98 -10.11 32.97 -2.99
N THR A 99 -10.00 33.82 -1.98
CA THR A 99 -9.61 33.41 -0.62
C THR A 99 -10.73 32.57 0.02
N SER A 100 -12.00 32.92 -0.15
CA SER A 100 -13.11 32.11 0.37
C SER A 100 -13.21 30.77 -0.34
N PHE A 101 -13.04 30.74 -1.67
CA PHE A 101 -13.03 29.49 -2.45
C PHE A 101 -11.89 28.57 -2.04
N THR A 102 -10.69 29.11 -1.83
CA THR A 102 -9.54 28.31 -1.35
C THR A 102 -9.75 27.79 0.06
N ILE A 103 -10.27 28.59 0.99
CA ILE A 103 -10.60 28.11 2.35
C ILE A 103 -11.68 27.02 2.29
N ALA A 104 -12.71 27.19 1.47
CA ALA A 104 -13.77 26.20 1.30
C ALA A 104 -13.23 24.90 0.69
N SER A 105 -12.35 24.96 -0.32
CA SER A 105 -11.75 23.76 -0.91
C SER A 105 -10.83 23.04 0.06
N TYR A 106 -10.04 23.77 0.86
CA TYR A 106 -9.25 23.19 1.95
C TYR A 106 -10.13 22.54 3.02
N GLY A 107 -11.27 23.15 3.37
CA GLY A 107 -12.24 22.56 4.30
C GLY A 107 -12.82 21.24 3.79
N VAL A 108 -13.25 21.20 2.52
CA VAL A 108 -13.76 19.98 1.88
C VAL A 108 -12.69 18.89 1.82
N LEU A 109 -11.44 19.26 1.48
CA LEU A 109 -10.33 18.30 1.46
C LEU A 109 -10.03 17.77 2.86
N SER A 110 -10.02 18.64 3.87
CA SER A 110 -9.81 18.24 5.28
C SER A 110 -10.90 17.29 5.77
N GLU A 111 -12.16 17.53 5.40
CA GLU A 111 -13.28 16.68 5.77
C GLU A 111 -13.23 15.32 5.06
N ARG A 112 -12.86 15.31 3.77
CA ARG A 112 -12.57 14.06 3.06
C ARG A 112 -11.44 13.26 3.73
N GLN A 113 -10.41 13.96 4.20
CA GLN A 113 -9.30 13.34 4.93
C GLN A 113 -9.74 12.83 6.31
N GLU A 114 -10.60 13.54 7.04
CA GLU A 114 -11.13 13.07 8.33
C GLU A 114 -11.90 11.77 8.18
N ARG A 115 -12.70 11.66 7.12
CA ARG A 115 -13.51 10.46 6.88
C ARG A 115 -12.70 9.28 6.38
N ALA A 116 -11.64 9.55 5.62
CA ALA A 116 -10.72 8.51 5.18
C ALA A 116 -9.82 8.03 6.32
N PHE A 117 -9.36 8.95 7.16
CA PHE A 117 -8.45 8.71 8.27
C PHE A 117 -8.97 9.41 9.54
N PRO A 118 -9.93 8.78 10.25
CA PRO A 118 -10.51 9.36 11.45
C PRO A 118 -9.44 9.55 12.52
N SER A 119 -9.49 10.69 13.22
CA SER A 119 -8.53 11.03 14.26
C SER A 119 -9.24 11.25 15.59
N PRO A 120 -8.63 10.89 16.74
CA PRO A 120 -9.29 11.03 18.04
C PRO A 120 -9.76 12.47 18.30
N HIS A 121 -10.99 12.63 18.77
CA HIS A 121 -11.59 13.96 18.98
C HIS A 121 -10.89 14.75 20.09
N GLU A 122 -10.25 14.04 21.03
CA GLU A 122 -9.49 14.63 22.14
C GLU A 122 -8.18 15.31 21.70
N TRP A 123 -7.71 15.04 20.49
CA TRP A 123 -6.48 15.66 19.99
C TRP A 123 -6.72 17.10 19.54
N SER A 124 -5.74 17.97 19.79
CA SER A 124 -5.77 19.31 19.20
C SER A 124 -5.84 19.25 17.66
N LEU A 125 -6.53 20.23 17.07
CA LEU A 125 -6.73 20.34 15.62
C LEU A 125 -5.41 20.25 14.82
N ILE A 126 -4.32 20.78 15.36
CA ILE A 126 -3.00 20.73 14.73
C ILE A 126 -2.50 19.29 14.65
N SER A 127 -2.63 18.52 15.73
CA SER A 127 -2.20 17.11 15.77
C SER A 127 -3.05 16.25 14.84
N ARG A 128 -4.38 16.47 14.84
CA ARG A 128 -5.31 15.82 13.89
C ARG A 128 -4.95 16.12 12.43
N PHE A 129 -4.67 17.38 12.12
CA PHE A 129 -4.30 17.78 10.76
C PHE A 129 -2.96 17.18 10.29
N ARG A 130 -1.96 17.17 11.18
CA ARG A 130 -0.64 16.57 10.88
C ARG A 130 -0.71 15.05 10.72
N PHE A 131 -1.50 14.37 11.56
CA PHE A 131 -1.71 12.93 11.48
C PHE A 131 -2.36 12.54 10.15
N ARG A 132 -3.46 13.22 9.80
CA ARG A 132 -4.16 13.00 8.52
C ARG A 132 -3.26 13.27 7.33
N ARG A 133 -2.42 14.30 7.38
CA ARG A 133 -1.40 14.54 6.34
C ARG A 133 -0.41 13.38 6.24
N GLY A 134 0.09 12.88 7.36
CA GLY A 134 0.97 11.69 7.39
C GLY A 134 0.33 10.48 6.72
N LYS A 135 -0.90 10.12 7.13
CA LYS A 135 -1.69 9.05 6.51
C LYS A 135 -1.98 9.29 5.03
N TRP A 136 -2.25 10.54 4.64
CA TRP A 136 -2.48 10.90 3.25
C TRP A 136 -1.28 10.59 2.36
N TRP A 137 -0.05 10.92 2.81
CA TRP A 137 1.20 10.65 2.08
C TRP A 137 1.60 9.17 2.05
N GLN A 138 1.08 8.34 2.98
CA GLN A 138 1.29 6.89 2.98
C GLN A 138 0.57 6.20 1.83
N VAL A 139 -0.58 6.74 1.39
CA VAL A 139 -1.33 6.19 0.27
C VAL A 139 -0.59 6.54 -1.04
N PRO A 140 -0.11 5.57 -1.82
CA PRO A 140 0.66 5.83 -3.04
C PRO A 140 -0.11 6.67 -4.07
N GLU A 141 -1.44 6.52 -4.10
CA GLU A 141 -2.36 7.16 -5.05
C GLU A 141 -2.50 8.67 -4.85
N ASN A 142 -2.13 9.17 -3.66
CA ASN A 142 -2.33 10.56 -3.27
C ASN A 142 -1.11 11.46 -3.54
N ASN A 143 -0.02 10.89 -4.06
CA ASN A 143 1.28 11.56 -4.13
C ASN A 143 1.54 12.19 -5.51
N GLU A 144 2.43 13.20 -5.54
CA GLU A 144 2.79 13.97 -6.75
C GLU A 144 3.43 13.10 -7.85
N GLU A 145 4.19 12.08 -7.45
CA GLU A 145 4.72 11.04 -8.34
C GLU A 145 3.93 9.75 -8.09
N GLU A 146 3.08 9.37 -9.06
CA GLU A 146 2.20 8.20 -8.95
C GLU A 146 3.01 6.92 -8.68
N GLY A 147 2.61 6.17 -7.64
CA GLY A 147 3.07 4.80 -7.42
C GLY A 147 4.01 4.55 -6.23
N PHE A 148 4.48 5.58 -5.52
CA PHE A 148 5.31 5.38 -4.33
C PHE A 148 4.96 6.32 -3.16
N PRO A 149 4.82 5.80 -1.92
CA PRO A 149 4.70 6.64 -0.72
C PRO A 149 5.95 7.48 -0.49
N ASN A 150 5.78 8.78 -0.25
CA ASN A 150 6.89 9.64 0.17
C ASN A 150 7.17 9.47 1.66
N TRP A 151 7.91 8.40 2.01
CA TRP A 151 8.22 8.04 3.40
C TRP A 151 8.90 9.15 4.19
N ALA A 152 9.68 10.00 3.53
CA ALA A 152 10.33 11.16 4.13
C ALA A 152 9.30 12.19 4.66
N ARG A 153 8.29 12.51 3.85
CA ARG A 153 7.19 13.40 4.26
C ARG A 153 6.30 12.73 5.32
N VAL A 154 6.02 11.42 5.16
CA VAL A 154 5.26 10.65 6.15
C VAL A 154 5.92 10.73 7.52
N TYR A 155 7.22 10.44 7.60
CA TYR A 155 7.98 10.49 8.84
C TYR A 155 7.99 11.89 9.46
N ASP A 156 8.24 12.94 8.67
CA ASP A 156 8.25 14.31 9.20
C ASP A 156 6.88 14.72 9.78
N GLU A 157 5.78 14.42 9.09
CA GLU A 157 4.43 14.74 9.58
C GLU A 157 4.07 13.97 10.86
N LEU A 158 4.41 12.68 10.91
CA LEU A 158 4.16 11.83 12.07
C LEU A 158 5.10 12.13 13.25
N GLU A 159 6.33 12.57 12.99
CA GLU A 159 7.23 13.02 14.06
C GLU A 159 6.67 14.28 14.72
N HIS A 160 6.08 15.19 13.94
CA HIS A 160 5.42 16.38 14.47
C HIS A 160 4.19 16.03 15.31
N THR A 161 3.41 15.02 14.93
CA THR A 161 2.28 14.54 15.76
C THR A 161 2.81 13.90 17.03
N LEU A 162 3.76 12.97 16.92
CA LEU A 162 4.32 12.24 18.05
C LEU A 162 4.90 13.19 19.09
N ARG A 163 5.71 14.16 18.66
CA ARG A 163 6.25 15.20 19.56
C ARG A 163 5.14 15.96 20.27
N ARG A 164 4.01 16.25 19.63
CA ARG A 164 2.89 16.97 20.27
C ARG A 164 2.11 16.08 21.26
N LEU A 165 1.94 14.81 20.92
CA LEU A 165 1.29 13.81 21.76
C LEU A 165 2.11 13.49 23.01
N GLU A 166 3.44 13.56 22.93
CA GLU A 166 4.34 13.29 24.07
C GLU A 166 4.68 14.55 24.88
N ASN A 167 4.29 15.74 24.39
CA ASN A 167 4.54 17.00 25.08
C ASN A 167 3.49 17.24 26.19
N PRO A 168 3.89 17.34 27.47
CA PRO A 168 2.95 17.52 28.59
C PRO A 168 2.18 18.84 28.53
N ASN A 169 2.75 19.86 27.88
CA ASN A 169 2.13 21.18 27.71
C ASN A 169 1.14 21.25 26.53
N LYS A 170 0.91 20.15 25.81
CA LYS A 170 0.04 20.08 24.62
C LYS A 170 -0.94 18.91 24.76
N ASP A 171 -0.91 17.96 23.84
CA ASP A 171 -1.84 16.81 23.82
C ASP A 171 -1.39 15.68 24.76
N GLY A 172 -0.15 15.76 25.26
CA GLY A 172 0.44 14.82 26.23
C GLY A 172 0.16 15.14 27.69
N ALA A 173 -0.74 16.08 27.99
CA ALA A 173 -1.11 16.39 29.38
C ALA A 173 -1.64 15.14 30.09
N GLY A 174 -1.06 14.76 31.23
CA GLY A 174 -1.45 13.56 31.98
C GLY A 174 -0.76 12.26 31.56
N LEU A 175 0.26 12.29 30.69
CA LEU A 175 1.15 11.16 30.48
C LEU A 175 2.08 10.98 31.68
N LEU A 176 2.11 9.76 32.22
CA LEU A 176 3.03 9.38 33.28
C LEU A 176 4.18 8.58 32.67
N GLU A 177 5.41 8.93 33.03
CA GLU A 177 6.57 8.10 32.71
C GLU A 177 6.51 6.82 33.54
N GLN A 178 6.77 5.67 32.90
CA GLN A 178 6.66 4.38 33.56
C GLN A 178 7.91 4.11 34.43
N GLU A 179 7.74 4.00 35.75
CA GLU A 179 8.82 3.72 36.71
C GLU A 179 9.16 2.23 36.83
N GLU A 180 8.18 1.32 36.65
CA GLU A 180 8.36 -0.14 36.77
C GLU A 180 8.53 -0.81 35.39
N GLY A 181 9.67 -1.50 35.21
CA GLY A 181 10.02 -2.23 33.97
C GLY A 181 10.87 -1.43 32.98
N GLY A 182 11.47 -0.32 33.43
CA GLY A 182 12.34 0.56 32.63
C GLY A 182 13.62 -0.11 32.14
N LEU A 183 13.51 -0.94 31.09
CA LEU A 183 14.62 -1.26 30.22
C LEU A 183 15.06 0.05 29.55
N LEU A 184 16.05 0.72 30.14
CA LEU A 184 16.84 1.72 29.44
C LEU A 184 17.58 0.99 28.32
N VAL A 185 16.91 0.80 27.18
CA VAL A 185 17.56 0.19 26.02
C VAL A 185 18.58 1.19 25.48
N PRO A 186 19.88 0.84 25.44
CA PRO A 186 20.93 1.74 25.03
C PRO A 186 20.65 2.29 23.62
N GLY A 187 20.55 3.61 23.48
CA GLY A 187 20.28 4.27 22.19
C GLY A 187 18.80 4.52 21.88
N VAL A 188 17.86 3.94 22.64
CA VAL A 188 16.40 4.06 22.39
C VAL A 188 15.72 5.15 23.23
N GLY A 189 16.26 5.48 24.42
CA GLY A 189 15.66 6.45 25.33
C GLY A 189 14.62 5.82 26.29
N LYS A 190 13.78 6.66 26.92
CA LYS A 190 12.88 6.26 28.02
C LYS A 190 11.86 5.19 27.59
N ALA A 191 11.74 4.13 28.38
CA ALA A 191 10.85 2.99 28.16
C ALA A 191 9.39 3.37 28.41
N GLY A 192 8.59 3.40 27.34
CA GLY A 192 7.13 3.48 27.38
C GLY A 192 6.51 4.65 28.15
N TYR A 193 5.18 4.78 28.06
CA TYR A 193 4.37 5.64 28.93
C TYR A 193 3.28 4.79 29.60
N ASP A 194 2.83 5.19 30.79
CA ASP A 194 1.58 4.67 31.35
C ASP A 194 0.39 5.45 30.76
N LEU A 195 -0.34 4.80 29.86
CA LEU A 195 -1.46 5.36 29.11
C LEU A 195 -2.81 5.05 29.76
N THR A 196 -2.84 4.40 30.94
CA THR A 196 -4.09 3.99 31.59
C THR A 196 -5.00 5.18 31.95
N GLY A 197 -4.44 6.36 32.16
CA GLY A 197 -5.20 7.59 32.40
C GLY A 197 -5.80 8.26 31.16
N LYS A 198 -5.54 7.73 29.96
CA LYS A 198 -6.02 8.28 28.68
C LYS A 198 -7.22 7.51 28.14
N SER A 199 -8.05 8.19 27.35
CA SER A 199 -9.18 7.54 26.66
C SER A 199 -8.70 6.45 25.70
N GLU A 200 -9.63 5.56 25.33
CA GLU A 200 -9.32 4.44 24.43
C GLU A 200 -9.04 4.93 23.01
N GLU A 201 -9.78 5.94 22.54
CA GLU A 201 -9.56 6.59 21.25
C GLU A 201 -8.16 7.22 21.18
N TRP A 202 -7.75 7.92 22.24
CA TRP A 202 -6.42 8.52 22.32
C TRP A 202 -5.33 7.44 22.25
N ARG A 203 -5.51 6.33 23.00
CA ARG A 203 -4.58 5.19 23.00
C ARG A 203 -4.48 4.56 21.62
N GLN A 204 -5.61 4.35 20.92
CA GLN A 204 -5.63 3.79 19.57
C GLN A 204 -4.91 4.71 18.58
N GLY A 205 -5.20 6.01 18.57
CA GLY A 205 -4.51 6.96 17.70
C GLY A 205 -3.01 7.03 18.00
N TYR A 206 -2.61 6.96 19.27
CA TYR A 206 -1.20 6.96 19.65
C TYR A 206 -0.48 5.68 19.19
N TYR A 207 -1.13 4.52 19.32
CA TYR A 207 -0.64 3.26 18.74
C TYR A 207 -0.45 3.37 17.23
N GLU A 208 -1.43 3.91 16.51
CA GLU A 208 -1.37 4.10 15.06
C GLU A 208 -0.22 5.02 14.62
N VAL A 209 0.02 6.11 15.36
CA VAL A 209 1.18 6.97 15.09
C VAL A 209 2.48 6.22 15.31
N LEU A 210 2.62 5.44 16.40
CA LEU A 210 3.84 4.71 16.70
C LEU A 210 4.14 3.60 15.68
N ILE A 211 3.13 2.81 15.29
CA ILE A 211 3.33 1.73 14.32
C ILE A 211 3.64 2.31 12.92
N ASP A 212 2.99 3.41 12.54
CA ASP A 212 3.30 4.11 11.30
C ASP A 212 4.70 4.73 11.30
N MET A 213 5.13 5.28 12.44
CA MET A 213 6.50 5.78 12.61
C MET A 213 7.53 4.67 12.48
N ALA A 214 7.27 3.50 13.07
CA ALA A 214 8.12 2.33 12.94
C ALA A 214 8.24 1.92 11.46
N THR A 215 7.12 1.76 10.76
CA THR A 215 7.10 1.37 9.34
C THR A 215 7.71 2.41 8.40
N ALA A 216 7.61 3.71 8.73
CA ALA A 216 8.30 4.77 7.99
C ALA A 216 9.81 4.75 8.26
N ALA A 217 10.22 4.53 9.51
CA ALA A 217 11.62 4.42 9.90
C ALA A 217 12.32 3.22 9.23
N GLU A 218 11.65 2.08 9.11
CA GLU A 218 12.17 0.90 8.41
C GLU A 218 12.54 1.21 6.95
N ARG A 219 11.71 2.02 6.28
CA ARG A 219 11.89 2.36 4.87
C ARG A 219 12.86 3.51 4.64
N LEU A 220 13.04 4.37 5.64
CA LEU A 220 14.02 5.44 5.66
C LEU A 220 15.38 5.02 6.22
N GLU A 221 15.57 3.73 6.51
CA GLU A 221 16.81 3.26 7.08
C GLU A 221 18.00 3.47 6.13
N GLY A 222 19.08 4.03 6.66
CA GLY A 222 20.26 4.41 5.87
C GLY A 222 20.09 5.70 5.05
N TRP A 223 18.93 6.35 5.11
CA TRP A 223 18.77 7.69 4.53
C TRP A 223 19.40 8.73 5.44
N ILE A 224 19.89 9.80 4.82
CA ILE A 224 20.61 10.87 5.52
C ILE A 224 19.88 12.19 5.34
N THR A 225 19.91 12.99 6.39
CA THR A 225 19.48 14.37 6.40
C THR A 225 20.51 15.28 7.08
N THR A 226 20.20 16.58 7.15
CA THR A 226 20.98 17.59 7.88
C THR A 226 20.25 18.03 9.14
N LYS A 227 20.91 18.76 10.04
CA LYS A 227 20.28 19.36 11.24
C LYS A 227 19.02 20.17 10.95
N ARG A 228 18.90 20.76 9.75
CA ARG A 228 17.75 21.56 9.32
C ARG A 228 16.60 20.72 8.74
N ARG A 229 16.81 19.42 8.50
CA ARG A 229 15.85 18.44 7.95
C ARG A 229 15.07 18.89 6.69
N ARG A 230 15.65 19.78 5.87
CA ARG A 230 14.98 20.33 4.68
C ARG A 230 14.96 19.37 3.49
N THR A 231 15.94 18.49 3.42
CA THR A 231 16.09 17.54 2.31
C THR A 231 16.67 16.25 2.84
N ILE A 232 16.25 15.15 2.23
CA ILE A 232 16.69 13.80 2.58
C ILE A 232 17.32 13.19 1.32
N TRP A 233 18.43 12.49 1.52
CA TRP A 233 19.16 11.80 0.47
C TRP A 233 19.14 10.29 0.73
N ALA A 234 18.80 9.52 -0.30
CA ALA A 234 18.84 8.07 -0.27
C ALA A 234 20.29 7.53 -0.21
N PRO A 235 20.51 6.31 0.32
CA PRO A 235 21.84 5.68 0.42
C PRO A 235 22.57 5.48 -0.92
N GLU A 236 21.86 5.56 -2.05
CA GLU A 236 22.45 5.42 -3.38
C GLU A 236 23.33 6.61 -3.80
N PHE A 237 23.09 7.79 -3.20
CA PHE A 237 23.71 9.04 -3.65
C PHE A 237 24.99 9.41 -2.91
N PHE A 238 25.25 8.83 -1.74
CA PHE A 238 26.45 9.15 -0.96
C PHE A 238 27.36 7.93 -0.77
N LEU A 239 28.64 8.21 -0.55
CA LEU A 239 29.64 7.18 -0.31
C LEU A 239 29.39 6.52 1.07
N SER A 240 29.25 5.20 1.06
CA SER A 240 29.04 4.35 2.25
C SER A 240 29.88 3.07 2.09
N PRO A 241 30.25 2.37 3.18
CA PRO A 241 30.84 1.03 3.08
C PRO A 241 30.01 0.06 2.22
N THR A 242 28.68 0.20 2.26
CA THR A 242 27.73 -0.58 1.44
C THR A 242 27.62 -0.09 -0.01
N ASN A 243 28.02 1.16 -0.29
CA ASN A 243 27.94 1.79 -1.60
C ASN A 243 29.24 2.57 -1.93
N PRO A 244 30.28 1.91 -2.46
CA PRO A 244 31.55 2.53 -2.79
C PRO A 244 31.50 3.43 -4.04
N ARG A 245 30.44 3.36 -4.85
CA ARG A 245 30.28 4.14 -6.10
C ARG A 245 28.90 4.81 -6.13
N PRO A 246 28.74 5.98 -5.46
CA PRO A 246 27.46 6.66 -5.43
C PRO A 246 27.00 7.14 -6.81
N LYS A 247 25.69 7.14 -7.02
CA LYS A 247 25.06 7.74 -8.20
C LYS A 247 25.13 9.26 -8.12
N ALA A 248 25.22 9.93 -9.27
CA ALA A 248 25.12 11.38 -9.33
C ALA A 248 23.71 11.83 -8.93
N THR A 249 23.61 12.94 -8.21
CA THR A 249 22.32 13.57 -7.90
C THR A 249 21.65 14.08 -9.17
N LEU A 250 20.31 14.06 -9.19
CA LEU A 250 19.54 14.59 -10.31
C LEU A 250 19.84 16.08 -10.53
N PRO A 251 19.84 16.57 -11.79
CA PRO A 251 20.00 17.98 -12.08
C PRO A 251 18.95 18.83 -11.35
N GLY A 252 19.39 19.83 -10.59
CA GLY A 252 18.51 20.72 -9.81
C GLY A 252 18.23 20.26 -8.36
N SER A 253 18.63 19.05 -7.97
CA SER A 253 18.61 18.64 -6.56
C SER A 253 19.70 19.35 -5.75
N PRO A 254 19.47 19.64 -4.45
CA PRO A 254 20.47 20.27 -3.60
C PRO A 254 21.69 19.36 -3.41
N PRO A 255 22.90 19.94 -3.27
CA PRO A 255 24.12 19.16 -3.13
C PRO A 255 24.09 18.34 -1.85
N ILE A 256 24.72 17.17 -1.91
CA ILE A 256 24.83 16.26 -0.76
C ILE A 256 25.66 16.95 0.33
N PRO A 257 25.22 16.92 1.60
CA PRO A 257 25.96 17.52 2.70
C PRO A 257 27.32 16.82 2.92
N PRO A 258 28.32 17.56 3.43
CA PRO A 258 29.60 16.99 3.84
C PRO A 258 29.38 15.96 4.96
N GLU A 259 30.27 14.97 5.07
CA GLU A 259 30.14 13.84 5.98
C GLU A 259 29.87 14.23 7.44
N LYS A 260 30.49 15.32 7.91
CA LYS A 260 30.35 15.83 9.29
C LYS A 260 28.94 16.30 9.65
N ASP A 261 28.15 16.70 8.65
CA ASP A 261 26.80 17.25 8.84
C ASP A 261 25.70 16.22 8.58
N ARG A 262 26.08 14.98 8.24
CA ARG A 262 25.17 13.88 7.94
C ARG A 262 24.62 13.29 9.23
N ILE A 263 23.29 13.27 9.34
CA ILE A 263 22.55 12.69 10.45
C ILE A 263 21.55 11.69 9.83
N PRO A 264 21.24 10.55 10.48
CA PRO A 264 20.19 9.67 10.01
C PRO A 264 18.86 10.42 9.85
N ALA A 265 18.12 10.10 8.77
CA ALA A 265 16.86 10.75 8.43
C ALA A 265 15.74 10.45 9.44
N SER A 266 15.73 9.22 9.97
CA SER A 266 14.80 8.72 10.96
C SER A 266 15.52 8.19 12.19
N ASP A 267 14.80 8.07 13.29
CA ASP A 267 15.24 7.31 14.46
C ASP A 267 15.17 5.79 14.13
N VAL A 268 15.77 4.96 14.99
CA VAL A 268 15.82 3.50 14.78
C VAL A 268 14.41 2.92 14.93
N PRO A 269 13.93 2.04 14.04
CA PRO A 269 12.58 1.46 14.14
C PRO A 269 12.27 0.80 15.49
N GLU A 270 13.29 0.16 16.08
CA GLU A 270 13.28 -0.41 17.41
C GLU A 270 12.72 0.53 18.47
N THR A 271 12.99 1.84 18.39
CA THR A 271 12.52 2.81 19.39
C THR A 271 11.00 2.87 19.46
N PHE A 272 10.34 2.76 18.31
CA PHE A 272 8.89 2.85 18.22
C PHE A 272 8.24 1.52 18.61
N TYR A 273 8.79 0.39 18.16
CA TYR A 273 8.30 -0.94 18.54
C TYR A 273 8.41 -1.20 20.04
N LEU A 274 9.59 -0.97 20.62
CA LEU A 274 9.80 -1.18 22.05
C LEU A 274 8.94 -0.24 22.89
N LYS A 275 8.70 1.00 22.42
CA LYS A 275 7.78 1.92 23.08
C LYS A 275 6.36 1.36 23.12
N ILE A 276 5.86 0.72 22.04
CA ILE A 276 4.55 0.05 22.07
C ILE A 276 4.55 -1.15 23.03
N ILE A 277 5.56 -2.01 22.95
CA ILE A 277 5.62 -3.25 23.72
C ILE A 277 5.71 -2.98 25.23
N THR A 278 6.47 -1.95 25.62
CA THR A 278 6.73 -1.61 27.03
C THR A 278 5.65 -0.72 27.66
N SER A 279 4.94 0.09 26.87
CA SER A 279 3.92 1.00 27.38
C SER A 279 2.72 0.25 27.98
N LYS A 280 2.27 0.73 29.14
CA LYS A 280 1.09 0.22 29.82
C LYS A 280 -0.17 0.88 29.27
N GLY A 281 -1.23 0.10 29.10
CA GLY A 281 -2.53 0.57 28.61
C GLY A 281 -2.84 0.20 27.16
N PHE A 282 -1.89 -0.32 26.39
CA PHE A 282 -2.18 -0.94 25.09
C PHE A 282 -2.81 -2.32 25.24
N THR A 283 -3.61 -2.71 24.24
CA THR A 283 -4.19 -4.05 24.18
C THR A 283 -3.10 -5.10 23.96
N THR A 284 -3.39 -6.34 24.30
CA THR A 284 -2.55 -7.51 24.02
C THR A 284 -2.27 -7.63 22.52
N SER A 285 -3.31 -7.49 21.67
CA SER A 285 -3.18 -7.50 20.20
C SER A 285 -2.24 -6.41 19.70
N GLN A 286 -2.38 -5.15 20.14
CA GLN A 286 -1.49 -4.06 19.74
C GLN A 286 -0.02 -4.34 20.09
N ARG A 287 0.24 -4.81 21.32
CA ARG A 287 1.59 -5.18 21.77
C ARG A 287 2.14 -6.38 20.99
N LEU A 288 1.30 -7.37 20.71
CA LEU A 288 1.64 -8.54 19.91
C LEU A 288 2.04 -8.15 18.48
N HIS A 289 1.23 -7.31 17.82
CA HIS A 289 1.53 -6.82 16.48
C HIS A 289 2.85 -6.04 16.42
N ALA A 290 3.12 -5.19 17.41
CA ALA A 290 4.40 -4.49 17.50
C ALA A 290 5.58 -5.44 17.72
N ALA A 291 5.44 -6.45 18.59
CA ALA A 291 6.48 -7.45 18.82
C ALA A 291 6.77 -8.30 17.56
N LEU A 292 5.74 -8.70 16.84
CA LEU A 292 5.89 -9.43 15.58
C LEU A 292 6.51 -8.57 14.47
N GLY A 293 6.08 -7.31 14.33
CA GLY A 293 6.70 -6.38 13.38
C GLY A 293 8.18 -6.16 13.67
N TYR A 294 8.55 -6.02 14.94
CA TYR A 294 9.96 -5.93 15.33
C TYR A 294 10.75 -7.21 15.03
N ALA A 295 10.15 -8.39 15.28
CA ALA A 295 10.76 -9.68 14.95
C ALA A 295 10.98 -9.84 13.43
N ASP A 296 10.01 -9.44 12.61
CA ASP A 296 10.10 -9.45 11.15
C ASP A 296 11.20 -8.51 10.64
N TRP A 297 11.32 -7.31 11.23
CA TRP A 297 12.41 -6.38 10.92
C TRP A 297 13.79 -6.96 11.26
N LEU A 298 13.95 -7.59 12.44
CA LEU A 298 15.20 -8.26 12.83
C LEU A 298 15.54 -9.44 11.90
N SER A 299 14.52 -10.19 11.48
CA SER A 299 14.65 -11.27 10.49
C SER A 299 15.12 -10.71 9.14
N PHE A 300 14.55 -9.61 8.68
CA PHE A 300 14.97 -8.89 7.48
C PHE A 300 16.42 -8.37 7.58
N LYS A 301 16.87 -7.98 8.79
CA LYS A 301 18.27 -7.61 9.06
C LYS A 301 19.25 -8.79 9.08
N ASN A 302 18.78 -10.02 8.88
CA ASN A 302 19.57 -11.24 9.01
C ASN A 302 20.13 -11.44 10.43
N LEU A 303 19.36 -11.07 11.46
CA LEU A 303 19.68 -11.31 12.87
C LEU A 303 18.74 -12.37 13.47
N PRO A 304 18.90 -13.66 13.10
CA PRO A 304 17.92 -14.70 13.43
C PRO A 304 17.84 -15.00 14.94
N SER A 305 18.91 -14.81 15.70
CA SER A 305 18.93 -15.03 17.15
C SER A 305 18.11 -13.98 17.91
N ALA A 306 18.19 -12.71 17.51
CA ALA A 306 17.37 -11.66 18.11
C ALA A 306 15.91 -11.79 17.64
N ALA A 307 15.69 -12.15 16.37
CA ALA A 307 14.35 -12.37 15.83
C ALA A 307 13.62 -13.49 16.58
N ILE A 308 14.26 -14.64 16.87
CA ILE A 308 13.61 -15.74 17.60
C ILE A 308 13.23 -15.34 19.03
N GLU A 309 14.08 -14.59 19.72
CA GLU A 309 13.77 -14.07 21.06
C GLU A 309 12.54 -13.16 21.00
N MET A 310 12.44 -12.34 19.95
CA MET A 310 11.27 -11.49 19.75
C MET A 310 9.98 -12.24 19.41
N TYR A 311 10.04 -13.31 18.60
CA TYR A 311 8.85 -14.16 18.38
C TYR A 311 8.44 -14.90 19.65
N ASN A 312 9.39 -15.32 20.49
CA ASN A 312 9.08 -15.92 21.79
C ASN A 312 8.45 -14.89 22.74
N TRP A 313 8.93 -13.64 22.74
CA TRP A 313 8.32 -12.58 23.52
C TRP A 313 6.92 -12.22 23.01
N ALA A 314 6.70 -12.23 21.69
CA ALA A 314 5.38 -12.10 21.10
C ALA A 314 4.42 -13.21 21.59
N LEU A 315 4.90 -14.46 21.65
CA LEU A 315 4.17 -15.59 22.21
C LEU A 315 3.87 -15.40 23.71
N ASP A 316 4.81 -14.87 24.49
CA ASP A 316 4.60 -14.55 25.90
C ASP A 316 3.54 -13.46 26.11
N ILE A 317 3.52 -12.43 25.24
CA ILE A 317 2.48 -11.40 25.25
C ILE A 317 1.11 -12.02 24.96
N ALA A 318 1.01 -12.91 23.96
CA ALA A 318 -0.23 -13.62 23.67
C ALA A 318 -0.68 -14.54 24.82
N ILE A 319 0.26 -15.21 25.50
CA ILE A 319 -0.01 -16.01 26.70
C ILE A 319 -0.54 -15.14 27.84
N SER A 320 -0.01 -13.93 28.01
CA SER A 320 -0.45 -13.01 29.07
C SER A 320 -1.90 -12.54 28.91
N GLY A 321 -2.46 -12.64 27.70
CA GLY A 321 -3.87 -12.33 27.41
C GLY A 321 -4.85 -13.48 27.68
N LEU A 322 -4.37 -14.65 28.12
CA LEU A 322 -5.23 -15.80 28.37
C LEU A 322 -6.16 -15.59 29.58
N PRO A 323 -7.43 -16.00 29.50
CA PRO A 323 -8.39 -15.91 30.62
C PRO A 323 -8.14 -16.95 31.72
N THR A 324 -7.06 -17.73 31.66
CA THR A 324 -6.80 -18.87 32.56
C THR A 324 -5.55 -18.65 33.42
N PRO A 325 -5.55 -19.12 34.68
CA PRO A 325 -4.41 -18.96 35.59
C PRO A 325 -3.22 -19.87 35.24
N ASN A 326 -3.45 -20.99 34.54
CA ASN A 326 -2.44 -21.97 34.15
C ASN A 326 -2.26 -22.05 32.63
N PRO A 327 -1.47 -21.15 32.01
CA PRO A 327 -1.31 -21.13 30.55
C PRO A 327 -0.61 -22.36 29.97
N SER A 328 0.16 -23.10 30.79
CA SER A 328 0.87 -24.32 30.38
C SER A 328 -0.05 -25.47 29.96
N GLU A 329 -1.32 -25.46 30.37
CA GLU A 329 -2.31 -26.45 29.95
C GLU A 329 -2.77 -26.23 28.49
N ILE A 330 -2.64 -24.99 28.00
CA ILE A 330 -3.10 -24.57 26.68
C ILE A 330 -1.96 -24.59 25.66
N ILE A 331 -0.81 -24.01 26.01
CA ILE A 331 0.33 -23.86 25.11
C ILE A 331 1.65 -24.08 25.83
N SER A 332 2.58 -24.76 25.15
CA SER A 332 3.96 -24.84 25.61
C SER A 332 4.71 -23.57 25.27
N ARG A 333 5.23 -22.86 26.29
CA ARG A 333 5.98 -21.61 26.13
C ARG A 333 7.26 -21.78 25.31
N GLU A 334 7.94 -22.92 25.45
CA GLU A 334 9.22 -23.18 24.77
C GLU A 334 9.06 -23.58 23.29
N THR A 335 7.97 -24.27 22.98
CA THR A 335 7.78 -24.87 21.65
C THR A 335 6.69 -24.20 20.83
N GLY A 336 5.83 -23.38 21.46
CA GLY A 336 4.67 -22.77 20.81
C GLY A 336 3.58 -23.75 20.37
N ILE A 337 3.65 -25.01 20.81
CA ILE A 337 2.70 -26.05 20.43
C ILE A 337 1.46 -25.96 21.31
N LEU A 338 0.29 -25.90 20.68
CA LEU A 338 -1.01 -25.95 21.37
C LEU A 338 -1.33 -27.38 21.83
N SER A 339 -1.80 -27.51 23.07
CA SER A 339 -2.23 -28.79 23.63
C SER A 339 -3.47 -29.33 22.91
N ALA A 340 -3.57 -30.65 22.79
CA ALA A 340 -4.72 -31.32 22.17
C ALA A 340 -5.96 -31.30 23.07
N THR A 341 -5.75 -31.23 24.37
CA THR A 341 -6.79 -31.22 25.40
C THR A 341 -7.18 -29.82 25.84
N ALA A 342 -6.63 -28.80 25.18
CA ALA A 342 -6.94 -27.41 25.51
C ALA A 342 -8.44 -27.15 25.31
N PRO A 343 -9.12 -26.53 26.29
CA PRO A 343 -10.53 -26.20 26.14
C PRO A 343 -10.72 -25.17 25.01
N PRO A 344 -11.74 -25.32 24.14
CA PRO A 344 -11.91 -24.48 22.97
C PRO A 344 -12.16 -23.00 23.32
N HIS A 345 -12.77 -22.74 24.48
CA HIS A 345 -13.05 -21.37 24.95
C HIS A 345 -11.81 -20.63 25.49
N ALA A 346 -10.69 -21.34 25.71
CA ALA A 346 -9.46 -20.74 26.22
C ALA A 346 -8.44 -20.45 25.11
N ILE A 347 -8.66 -20.95 23.90
CA ILE A 347 -7.80 -20.65 22.75
C ILE A 347 -8.23 -19.31 22.19
N THR A 348 -7.28 -18.40 21.97
CA THR A 348 -7.55 -17.04 21.48
C THR A 348 -6.94 -16.79 20.09
N PRO A 349 -7.49 -15.86 19.28
CA PRO A 349 -6.91 -15.44 18.01
C PRO A 349 -5.44 -14.97 18.14
N ASN A 350 -5.11 -14.22 19.20
CA ASN A 350 -3.76 -13.71 19.45
C ASN A 350 -2.72 -14.85 19.53
N ILE A 351 -3.05 -15.95 20.21
CA ILE A 351 -2.15 -17.09 20.33
C ILE A 351 -1.92 -17.78 18.99
N ILE A 352 -2.98 -17.99 18.23
CA ILE A 352 -2.84 -18.62 16.92
C ILE A 352 -2.02 -17.74 15.98
N TYR A 353 -2.24 -16.42 16.04
CA TYR A 353 -1.45 -15.48 15.26
C TYR A 353 0.03 -15.51 15.65
N ALA A 354 0.35 -15.45 16.95
CA ALA A 354 1.73 -15.53 17.44
C ALA A 354 2.40 -16.86 17.08
N ALA A 355 1.74 -17.99 17.35
CA ALA A 355 2.26 -19.33 17.07
C ALA A 355 2.44 -19.59 15.57
N THR A 356 1.55 -19.08 14.73
CA THR A 356 1.69 -19.19 13.26
C THR A 356 2.91 -18.42 12.77
N ASN A 357 3.13 -17.19 13.25
CA ASN A 357 4.31 -16.40 12.87
C ASN A 357 5.63 -17.01 13.39
N LEU A 358 5.64 -17.56 14.61
CA LEU A 358 6.79 -18.31 15.13
C LEU A 358 7.10 -19.54 14.24
N ALA A 359 6.06 -20.25 13.79
CA ALA A 359 6.22 -21.42 12.94
C ALA A 359 6.70 -21.07 11.53
N THR A 360 6.20 -19.99 10.92
CA THR A 360 6.68 -19.51 9.61
C THR A 360 8.14 -19.06 9.70
N PHE A 361 8.55 -18.43 10.79
CA PHE A 361 9.96 -18.11 11.04
C PHE A 361 10.82 -19.38 11.18
N HIS A 362 10.37 -20.39 11.92
CA HIS A 362 11.09 -21.67 11.98
C HIS A 362 11.19 -22.35 10.61
N ALA A 363 10.14 -22.29 9.79
CA ALA A 363 10.16 -22.82 8.43
C ALA A 363 11.17 -22.07 7.54
N SER A 364 11.22 -20.73 7.62
CA SER A 364 12.16 -19.91 6.85
C SER A 364 13.61 -20.14 7.24
N GLN A 365 13.88 -20.38 8.53
CA GLN A 365 15.21 -20.71 9.06
C GLN A 365 15.62 -22.19 8.85
N LYS A 366 14.89 -22.94 8.03
CA LYS A 366 15.16 -24.36 7.70
C LYS A 366 15.07 -25.30 8.91
N TYR A 367 14.18 -25.02 9.86
CA TYR A 367 13.85 -25.89 11.00
C TYR A 367 12.43 -26.48 10.88
N PRO A 368 12.16 -27.34 9.87
CA PRO A 368 10.83 -27.85 9.62
C PRO A 368 10.28 -28.75 10.75
N HIS A 369 11.17 -29.40 11.51
CA HIS A 369 10.79 -30.25 12.64
C HIS A 369 10.18 -29.47 13.81
N LYS A 370 10.49 -28.17 13.95
CA LYS A 370 9.86 -27.27 14.92
C LYS A 370 8.59 -26.64 14.35
N ALA A 371 8.62 -26.23 13.09
CA ALA A 371 7.50 -25.55 12.44
C ALA A 371 6.26 -26.44 12.26
N LEU A 372 6.45 -27.68 11.78
CA LEU A 372 5.35 -28.60 11.46
C LEU A 372 4.40 -28.87 12.63
N PRO A 373 4.86 -29.29 13.83
CA PRO A 373 3.95 -29.56 14.95
C PRO A 373 3.19 -28.31 15.40
N ILE A 374 3.80 -27.12 15.33
CA ILE A 374 3.12 -25.85 15.66
C ILE A 374 1.98 -25.60 14.67
N LEU A 375 2.25 -25.65 13.36
CA LEU A 375 1.24 -25.42 12.32
C LEU A 375 0.08 -26.41 12.39
N ILE A 376 0.37 -27.70 12.62
CA ILE A 376 -0.67 -28.72 12.82
C ILE A 376 -1.52 -28.41 14.04
N SER A 377 -0.89 -27.97 15.14
CA SER A 377 -1.61 -27.61 16.36
C SER A 377 -2.52 -26.39 16.17
N CYS A 378 -2.07 -25.37 15.42
CA CYS A 378 -2.87 -24.20 15.04
C CYS A 378 -4.04 -24.57 14.13
N LEU A 379 -3.80 -25.42 13.12
CA LEU A 379 -4.86 -25.90 12.22
C LEU A 379 -5.91 -26.69 13.01
N ARG A 380 -5.49 -27.61 13.87
CA ARG A 380 -6.40 -28.37 14.74
C ARG A 380 -7.26 -27.45 15.58
N ALA A 381 -6.64 -26.46 16.24
CA ALA A 381 -7.35 -25.48 17.07
C ALA A 381 -8.43 -24.73 16.30
N ARG A 382 -8.11 -24.24 15.09
CA ARG A 382 -9.08 -23.56 14.20
C ARG A 382 -10.21 -24.50 13.76
N LEU A 383 -9.90 -25.74 13.42
CA LEU A 383 -10.90 -26.72 12.99
C LEU A 383 -11.84 -27.14 14.14
N SER A 384 -11.36 -27.13 15.38
CA SER A 384 -12.13 -27.48 16.59
C SER A 384 -12.92 -26.31 17.19
N ALA A 385 -12.70 -25.09 16.73
CA ALA A 385 -13.39 -23.92 17.27
C ALA A 385 -14.89 -23.90 16.91
N PRO A 386 -15.75 -23.36 17.80
CA PRO A 386 -17.17 -23.20 17.54
C PRO A 386 -17.39 -22.26 16.35
N GLU A 387 -18.43 -22.50 15.56
CA GLU A 387 -18.80 -21.60 14.47
C GLU A 387 -19.29 -20.25 15.03
N SER A 388 -18.80 -19.15 14.46
CA SER A 388 -19.22 -17.80 14.83
C SER A 388 -20.72 -17.64 14.61
N PRO A 389 -21.45 -16.96 15.53
CA PRO A 389 -22.83 -16.56 15.26
C PRO A 389 -22.87 -15.64 14.03
N ASN A 390 -23.91 -15.79 13.20
CA ASN A 390 -24.15 -14.92 12.05
C ASN A 390 -24.55 -13.53 12.57
N ASN A 391 -23.58 -12.63 12.72
CA ASN A 391 -23.89 -11.24 13.02
C ASN A 391 -24.51 -10.58 11.79
N PRO A 392 -25.67 -9.89 11.92
CA PRO A 392 -26.24 -9.15 10.82
C PRO A 392 -25.26 -8.06 10.37
N ALA A 393 -25.12 -7.90 9.06
CA ALA A 393 -24.29 -6.84 8.49
C ALA A 393 -24.75 -5.47 9.03
N PRO A 394 -23.82 -4.55 9.32
CA PRO A 394 -24.17 -3.22 9.77
C PRO A 394 -25.10 -2.54 8.74
N PRO A 395 -26.06 -1.71 9.20
CA PRO A 395 -26.98 -1.04 8.31
C PRO A 395 -26.22 -0.17 7.30
N ARG A 396 -26.64 -0.24 6.03
CA ARG A 396 -26.03 0.58 4.97
C ARG A 396 -26.27 2.07 5.25
N PRO A 397 -25.27 2.94 5.09
CA PRO A 397 -25.45 4.37 5.27
C PRO A 397 -26.43 4.94 4.22
N ASP A 398 -27.24 5.91 4.63
CA ASP A 398 -28.23 6.56 3.78
C ASP A 398 -27.56 7.30 2.62
N SER A 399 -27.72 6.81 1.40
CA SER A 399 -27.14 7.39 0.18
C SER A 399 -27.94 8.57 -0.39
N SER A 400 -28.83 9.19 0.41
CA SER A 400 -29.64 10.32 -0.03
C SER A 400 -28.79 11.61 -0.12
N LEU A 401 -29.13 12.51 -1.04
CA LEU A 401 -28.40 13.80 -1.17
C LEU A 401 -28.46 14.62 0.12
N VAL A 402 -29.61 14.58 0.81
CA VAL A 402 -29.79 15.25 2.11
C VAL A 402 -28.95 14.58 3.19
N GLY A 403 -28.90 13.24 3.22
CA GLY A 403 -28.02 12.49 4.12
C GLY A 403 -26.53 12.74 3.85
N THR A 404 -26.15 12.95 2.59
CA THR A 404 -24.77 13.29 2.21
C THR A 404 -24.37 14.69 2.65
N ILE A 405 -25.29 15.66 2.58
CA ILE A 405 -25.04 17.03 3.05
C ILE A 405 -25.03 17.06 4.58
N LEU A 406 -26.03 16.46 5.24
CA LEU A 406 -26.09 16.40 6.70
C LEU A 406 -24.89 15.68 7.31
N SER A 407 -24.45 14.58 6.70
CA SER A 407 -23.24 13.89 7.16
C SER A 407 -21.99 14.76 7.02
N LEU A 408 -21.93 15.72 6.08
CA LEU A 408 -20.81 16.67 5.89
C LEU A 408 -20.79 17.78 6.95
N LEU A 409 -21.91 18.01 7.62
CA LEU A 409 -22.04 18.97 8.71
C LEU A 409 -21.82 18.32 10.08
N SER A 410 -22.02 17.01 10.22
CA SER A 410 -21.74 16.25 11.44
C SER A 410 -20.29 15.76 11.47
N GLU A 411 -19.61 15.95 12.59
CA GLU A 411 -18.30 15.33 12.82
C GLU A 411 -18.46 13.79 12.79
N PRO A 412 -17.63 13.05 12.03
CA PRO A 412 -17.72 11.60 11.97
C PRO A 412 -17.32 10.99 13.31
N GLU A 413 -18.05 9.96 13.75
CA GLU A 413 -17.69 9.20 14.94
C GLU A 413 -16.38 8.45 14.72
N TYR A 414 -15.51 8.45 15.74
CA TYR A 414 -14.29 7.64 15.72
C TYR A 414 -14.66 6.15 15.56
N PRO A 415 -13.96 5.39 14.69
CA PRO A 415 -14.32 4.00 14.42
C PRO A 415 -14.28 3.18 15.71
N PRO A 416 -15.14 2.15 15.82
CA PRO A 416 -15.10 1.25 16.96
C PRO A 416 -13.73 0.60 17.06
N LEU A 417 -13.26 0.42 18.29
CA LEU A 417 -11.96 -0.16 18.56
C LEU A 417 -11.83 -1.55 17.92
N PRO A 418 -10.64 -1.90 17.41
CA PRO A 418 -10.40 -3.26 16.93
C PRO A 418 -10.56 -4.26 18.09
N PRO A 419 -10.99 -5.50 17.81
CA PRO A 419 -11.11 -6.53 18.82
C PRO A 419 -9.75 -6.78 19.49
N THR A 420 -9.75 -7.00 20.81
CA THR A 420 -8.51 -7.21 21.58
C THR A 420 -7.79 -8.50 21.21
N GLY A 421 -8.50 -9.46 20.61
CA GLY A 421 -7.97 -10.76 20.22
C GLY A 421 -7.77 -11.73 21.40
N ASP A 422 -8.21 -11.37 22.60
CA ASP A 422 -8.23 -12.21 23.81
C ASP A 422 -9.57 -12.95 23.97
N GLU A 423 -10.52 -12.67 23.09
CA GLU A 423 -11.79 -13.38 23.00
C GLU A 423 -11.55 -14.84 22.59
N PRO A 424 -12.45 -15.76 22.99
CA PRO A 424 -12.41 -17.13 22.51
C PRO A 424 -12.36 -17.21 20.99
N LEU A 425 -11.55 -18.13 20.46
CA LEU A 425 -11.44 -18.33 19.03
C LEU A 425 -12.77 -18.86 18.48
N GLU A 426 -13.33 -18.10 17.55
CA GLU A 426 -14.49 -18.50 16.77
C GLU A 426 -14.06 -18.85 15.34
N ARG A 427 -14.64 -19.91 14.78
CA ARG A 427 -14.42 -20.28 13.40
C ARG A 427 -15.35 -19.45 12.50
N ARG A 428 -14.82 -18.34 11.97
CA ARG A 428 -15.53 -17.46 11.03
C ARG A 428 -15.42 -17.97 9.60
N GLN A 429 -16.43 -17.66 8.78
CA GLN A 429 -16.38 -17.95 7.34
C GLN A 429 -15.30 -17.12 6.62
N GLU A 430 -15.00 -15.93 7.13
CA GLU A 430 -13.99 -15.00 6.60
C GLU A 430 -12.57 -15.54 6.73
N ASP A 431 -12.30 -16.36 7.76
CA ASP A 431 -10.97 -16.88 8.09
C ASP A 431 -10.64 -18.20 7.35
N ARG A 432 -11.53 -18.69 6.49
CA ARG A 432 -11.35 -19.95 5.73
C ARG A 432 -10.10 -19.93 4.85
N CYS A 433 -9.68 -18.76 4.39
CA CYS A 433 -8.47 -18.61 3.60
C CYS A 433 -7.20 -18.74 4.44
N GLU A 434 -7.27 -18.44 5.75
CA GLU A 434 -6.16 -18.70 6.67
C GLU A 434 -6.00 -20.20 6.95
N GLU A 435 -7.11 -20.95 7.01
CA GLU A 435 -7.05 -22.42 7.05
C GLU A 435 -6.35 -22.98 5.80
N ALA A 436 -6.65 -22.43 4.62
CA ALA A 436 -6.00 -22.81 3.37
C ALA A 436 -4.49 -22.51 3.39
N ALA A 437 -4.09 -21.34 3.89
CA ALA A 437 -2.68 -20.98 4.05
C ALA A 437 -1.92 -21.97 4.97
N LEU A 438 -2.52 -22.33 6.12
CA LEU A 438 -1.93 -23.32 7.03
C LEU A 438 -1.78 -24.69 6.37
N LYS A 439 -2.80 -25.15 5.63
CA LYS A 439 -2.73 -26.42 4.87
C LYS A 439 -1.62 -26.41 3.82
N SER A 440 -1.41 -25.28 3.13
CA SER A 440 -0.32 -25.14 2.15
C SER A 440 1.04 -25.30 2.83
N TYR A 441 1.31 -24.56 3.92
CA TYR A 441 2.57 -24.66 4.64
C TYR A 441 2.82 -26.06 5.21
N ILE A 442 1.81 -26.71 5.77
CA ILE A 442 1.92 -28.09 6.27
C ILE A 442 2.25 -29.05 5.12
N GLY A 443 1.56 -28.92 3.99
CA GLY A 443 1.78 -29.76 2.80
C GLY A 443 3.20 -29.60 2.24
N GLU A 444 3.69 -28.37 2.13
CA GLU A 444 5.05 -28.05 1.69
C GLU A 444 6.11 -28.66 2.60
N ILE A 445 5.96 -28.50 3.91
CA ILE A 445 6.90 -29.07 4.87
C ILE A 445 6.88 -30.60 4.82
N LEU A 446 5.71 -31.23 4.78
CA LEU A 446 5.59 -32.69 4.69
C LEU A 446 6.21 -33.25 3.41
N PHE A 447 6.00 -32.56 2.29
CA PHE A 447 6.58 -32.95 1.01
C PHE A 447 8.11 -32.82 1.04
N ALA A 448 8.63 -31.68 1.52
CA ALA A 448 10.06 -31.39 1.56
C ALA A 448 10.84 -32.28 2.54
N THR A 449 10.25 -32.63 3.69
CA THR A 449 10.93 -33.41 4.75
C THR A 449 10.90 -34.92 4.54
N SER A 450 10.16 -35.41 3.55
CA SER A 450 10.03 -36.84 3.21
C SER A 450 11.36 -37.53 2.84
N THR A 451 12.41 -36.78 2.53
CA THR A 451 13.76 -37.29 2.21
C THR A 451 14.62 -37.57 3.45
N SER A 452 14.32 -36.95 4.58
CA SER A 452 15.21 -36.93 5.75
C SER A 452 14.77 -37.88 6.88
N THR A 453 13.55 -38.43 6.85
CA THR A 453 13.01 -39.23 7.97
C THR A 453 12.97 -40.71 7.62
N SER A 454 13.86 -41.49 8.23
CA SER A 454 14.09 -42.93 7.97
C SER A 454 13.01 -43.89 8.49
N GLN A 455 11.81 -43.41 8.85
CA GLN A 455 10.78 -44.20 9.54
C GLN A 455 9.49 -44.43 8.76
N SER A 456 9.27 -43.75 7.63
CA SER A 456 8.19 -44.05 6.69
C SER A 456 8.73 -44.09 5.26
N SER A 457 8.14 -44.93 4.39
CA SER A 457 8.55 -44.97 2.99
C SER A 457 8.47 -43.55 2.40
N PRO A 458 9.56 -42.98 1.85
CA PRO A 458 9.61 -41.58 1.39
C PRO A 458 8.46 -41.18 0.45
N SER A 459 7.91 -42.16 -0.27
CA SER A 459 6.78 -41.99 -1.20
C SER A 459 5.42 -41.78 -0.53
N SER A 460 5.17 -42.25 0.71
CA SER A 460 3.87 -42.07 1.37
C SER A 460 3.72 -40.67 1.96
N GLN A 461 4.77 -40.16 2.61
CA GLN A 461 4.78 -38.81 3.19
C GLN A 461 4.74 -37.72 2.11
N ARG A 462 5.41 -37.92 0.96
CA ARG A 462 5.27 -37.03 -0.22
C ARG A 462 3.84 -36.98 -0.74
N LYS A 463 3.20 -38.14 -0.90
CA LYS A 463 1.80 -38.21 -1.33
C LYS A 463 0.88 -37.49 -0.36
N GLN A 464 1.12 -37.63 0.94
CA GLN A 464 0.38 -36.92 1.96
C GLN A 464 0.58 -35.39 1.85
N GLY A 465 1.82 -34.92 1.72
CA GLY A 465 2.12 -33.50 1.51
C GLY A 465 1.41 -32.92 0.28
N LEU A 466 1.44 -33.65 -0.84
CA LEU A 466 0.73 -33.26 -2.06
C LEU A 466 -0.79 -33.20 -1.87
N GLN A 467 -1.37 -34.15 -1.13
CA GLN A 467 -2.80 -34.13 -0.82
C GLN A 467 -3.19 -32.91 0.04
N TRP A 468 -2.36 -32.52 1.00
CA TRP A 468 -2.57 -31.31 1.80
C TRP A 468 -2.58 -30.05 0.93
N VAL A 469 -1.66 -29.92 -0.03
CA VAL A 469 -1.65 -28.75 -0.93
C VAL A 469 -2.86 -28.75 -1.87
N ARG A 470 -3.28 -29.91 -2.38
CA ARG A 470 -4.53 -30.01 -3.18
C ARG A 470 -5.75 -29.58 -2.36
N ASP A 471 -5.81 -29.97 -1.09
CA ASP A 471 -6.88 -29.56 -0.16
C ASP A 471 -6.79 -28.08 0.23
N ALA A 472 -5.57 -27.51 0.30
CA ALA A 472 -5.39 -26.07 0.50
C ALA A 472 -5.99 -25.27 -0.66
N VAL A 473 -5.67 -25.64 -1.91
CA VAL A 473 -6.19 -24.99 -3.12
C VAL A 473 -7.70 -25.13 -3.23
N SER A 474 -8.26 -26.31 -2.93
CA SER A 474 -9.71 -26.50 -2.92
C SER A 474 -10.38 -25.64 -1.85
N THR A 475 -9.81 -25.60 -0.63
CA THR A 475 -10.31 -24.78 0.48
C THR A 475 -10.31 -23.30 0.11
N ALA A 476 -9.20 -22.76 -0.42
CA ALA A 476 -9.10 -21.37 -0.85
C ALA A 476 -10.15 -21.01 -1.92
N LYS A 477 -10.31 -21.88 -2.93
CA LYS A 477 -11.29 -21.67 -3.99
C LYS A 477 -12.73 -21.72 -3.48
N THR A 478 -13.05 -22.65 -2.58
CA THR A 478 -14.40 -22.71 -1.97
C THR A 478 -14.68 -21.49 -1.10
N ALA A 479 -13.68 -20.99 -0.37
CA ALA A 479 -13.80 -19.80 0.45
C ALA A 479 -14.13 -18.55 -0.38
N GLN A 480 -13.54 -18.39 -1.56
CA GLN A 480 -13.88 -17.28 -2.48
C GLN A 480 -15.36 -17.25 -2.90
N SER A 481 -16.05 -18.39 -2.85
CA SER A 481 -17.49 -18.47 -3.19
C SER A 481 -18.43 -18.17 -2.02
N LEU A 482 -17.90 -17.94 -0.82
CA LEU A 482 -18.71 -17.64 0.36
C LEU A 482 -19.23 -16.19 0.30
N PRO A 483 -20.52 -15.93 0.64
CA PRO A 483 -21.10 -14.59 0.62
C PRO A 483 -20.32 -13.48 1.37
N PRO A 484 -19.77 -13.71 2.59
CA PRO A 484 -19.01 -12.67 3.29
C PRO A 484 -17.70 -12.31 2.59
N ILE A 485 -17.06 -13.28 1.93
CA ILE A 485 -15.81 -13.06 1.20
C ILE A 485 -16.09 -12.43 -0.17
N GLN A 486 -17.14 -12.87 -0.86
CA GLN A 486 -17.50 -12.36 -2.18
C GLN A 486 -17.91 -10.87 -2.13
N SER A 487 -18.55 -10.44 -1.04
CA SER A 487 -18.97 -9.05 -0.86
C SER A 487 -17.83 -8.11 -0.45
N ASN A 488 -16.71 -8.65 0.03
CA ASN A 488 -15.57 -7.88 0.53
C ASN A 488 -14.33 -8.10 -0.36
N ASP A 489 -14.12 -7.20 -1.33
CA ASP A 489 -13.04 -7.27 -2.32
C ASP A 489 -11.63 -7.54 -1.72
N PRO A 490 -11.15 -6.86 -0.65
CA PRO A 490 -9.84 -7.16 -0.08
C PRO A 490 -9.75 -8.57 0.53
N LEU A 491 -10.82 -9.10 1.14
CA LEU A 491 -10.84 -10.48 1.62
C LEU A 491 -10.83 -11.47 0.45
N ARG A 492 -11.59 -11.20 -0.61
CA ARG A 492 -11.57 -12.01 -1.84
C ARG A 492 -10.16 -12.08 -2.43
N LYS A 493 -9.47 -10.94 -2.55
CA LYS A 493 -8.09 -10.86 -3.06
C LYS A 493 -7.11 -11.63 -2.16
N LYS A 494 -7.23 -11.55 -0.83
CA LYS A 494 -6.43 -12.37 0.10
C LYS A 494 -6.64 -13.87 -0.14
N CYS A 495 -7.87 -14.29 -0.40
CA CYS A 495 -8.20 -15.68 -0.72
C CYS A 495 -7.68 -16.14 -2.10
N GLU A 496 -7.69 -15.25 -3.10
CA GLU A 496 -7.09 -15.51 -4.41
C GLU A 496 -5.57 -15.65 -4.32
N GLN A 497 -4.90 -14.82 -3.51
CA GLN A 497 -3.48 -14.97 -3.19
C GLN A 497 -3.18 -16.32 -2.52
N CYS A 498 -4.03 -16.79 -1.60
CA CYS A 498 -3.86 -18.11 -1.00
C CYS A 498 -4.02 -19.24 -2.04
N GLU A 499 -4.95 -19.11 -2.99
CA GLU A 499 -5.09 -20.07 -4.10
C GLU A 499 -3.86 -20.03 -5.02
N GLU A 500 -3.35 -18.84 -5.33
CA GLU A 500 -2.14 -18.65 -6.13
C GLU A 500 -0.93 -19.35 -5.50
N VAL A 501 -0.63 -19.04 -4.24
CA VAL A 501 0.49 -19.65 -3.50
C VAL A 501 0.35 -21.17 -3.43
N GLY A 502 -0.86 -21.68 -3.18
CA GLY A 502 -1.11 -23.13 -3.17
C GLY A 502 -0.92 -23.79 -4.55
N LEU A 503 -1.34 -23.14 -5.64
CA LEU A 503 -1.14 -23.63 -7.01
C LEU A 503 0.35 -23.59 -7.41
N GLU A 504 1.09 -22.57 -6.98
CA GLU A 504 2.54 -22.52 -7.17
C GLU A 504 3.25 -23.66 -6.45
N ALA A 505 2.90 -23.90 -5.19
CA ALA A 505 3.45 -24.98 -4.39
C ALA A 505 3.14 -26.34 -5.05
N TRP A 506 1.90 -26.55 -5.48
CA TRP A 506 1.48 -27.76 -6.18
C TRP A 506 2.28 -27.95 -7.48
N GLY A 507 2.39 -26.91 -8.31
CA GLY A 507 3.17 -26.97 -9.55
C GLY A 507 4.63 -27.35 -9.29
N LYS A 508 5.27 -26.73 -8.29
CA LYS A 508 6.66 -27.06 -7.89
C LYS A 508 6.79 -28.52 -7.43
N MET A 509 5.84 -29.03 -6.64
CA MET A 509 5.85 -30.44 -6.24
C MET A 509 5.71 -31.39 -7.43
N MET A 510 4.84 -31.06 -8.39
CA MET A 510 4.65 -31.86 -9.60
C MET A 510 5.90 -31.85 -10.48
N THR A 511 6.54 -30.69 -10.67
CA THR A 511 7.81 -30.61 -11.44
C THR A 511 8.89 -31.50 -10.82
N TYR A 512 8.97 -31.54 -9.49
CA TYR A 512 9.93 -32.38 -8.77
C TYR A 512 9.61 -33.87 -8.95
N LEU A 513 8.34 -34.27 -8.82
CA LEU A 513 7.92 -35.66 -9.02
C LEU A 513 8.10 -36.12 -10.47
N ALA A 514 7.83 -35.24 -11.45
CA ALA A 514 8.05 -35.51 -12.86
C ALA A 514 9.55 -35.67 -13.16
N ALA A 515 10.41 -34.82 -12.59
CA ALA A 515 11.86 -34.95 -12.71
C ALA A 515 12.37 -36.28 -12.11
N GLU A 516 11.89 -36.66 -10.93
CA GLU A 516 12.23 -37.94 -10.29
C GLU A 516 11.76 -39.13 -11.15
N ALA A 517 10.54 -39.09 -11.70
CA ALA A 517 10.03 -40.12 -12.58
C ALA A 517 10.81 -40.21 -13.91
N ARG A 518 11.25 -39.07 -14.46
CA ARG A 518 12.16 -39.03 -15.62
C ARG A 518 13.50 -39.68 -15.29
N GLU A 519 14.08 -39.40 -14.12
CA GLU A 519 15.30 -40.07 -13.69
C GLU A 519 15.12 -41.58 -13.50
N GLU A 520 13.99 -42.03 -12.91
CA GLU A 520 13.67 -43.46 -12.79
C GLU A 520 13.58 -44.13 -14.17
N ARG A 521 12.89 -43.47 -15.11
CA ARG A 521 12.79 -43.91 -16.50
C ARG A 521 14.15 -43.96 -17.17
N ASP A 522 14.98 -42.93 -17.00
CA ASP A 522 16.29 -42.82 -17.65
C ASP A 522 17.28 -43.82 -17.05
N LYS A 523 17.22 -44.07 -15.73
CA LYS A 523 17.95 -45.17 -15.08
C LYS A 523 17.51 -46.54 -15.60
N ALA A 524 16.21 -46.76 -15.76
CA ALA A 524 15.67 -48.00 -16.33
C ALA A 524 16.03 -48.18 -17.82
N LYS A 525 16.23 -47.09 -18.57
CA LYS A 525 16.67 -47.09 -19.98
C LYS A 525 18.20 -47.08 -20.14
N SER A 526 18.95 -46.70 -19.11
CA SER A 526 20.42 -46.61 -19.15
C SER A 526 21.06 -48.02 -19.22
N GLY A 527 22.10 -48.15 -20.04
CA GLY A 527 22.70 -49.43 -20.41
C GLY A 527 23.26 -50.23 -19.23
N GLY A 528 23.00 -51.54 -19.22
CA GLY A 528 23.45 -52.49 -18.20
C GLY A 528 22.49 -53.70 -18.10
N VAL A 529 22.72 -54.58 -17.12
CA VAL A 529 21.87 -55.77 -16.87
C VAL A 529 20.43 -55.36 -16.52
N SER A 530 20.23 -54.22 -15.85
CA SER A 530 18.90 -53.64 -15.56
C SER A 530 18.16 -53.20 -16.82
N GLY A 531 18.84 -52.54 -17.77
CA GLY A 531 18.25 -52.11 -19.04
C GLY A 531 17.82 -53.28 -19.94
N LEU A 532 18.55 -54.41 -19.90
CA LEU A 532 18.14 -55.64 -20.59
C LEU A 532 16.87 -56.25 -20.00
N VAL A 533 16.71 -56.25 -18.67
CA VAL A 533 15.50 -56.72 -17.99
C VAL A 533 14.29 -55.85 -18.31
N TRP A 534 14.45 -54.52 -18.31
CA TRP A 534 13.37 -53.60 -18.66
C TRP A 534 13.01 -53.61 -20.15
N LYS A 535 13.95 -53.95 -21.03
CA LYS A 535 13.69 -54.16 -22.47
C LYS A 535 12.83 -55.40 -22.74
N VAL A 536 12.89 -56.41 -21.87
CA VAL A 536 12.04 -57.62 -21.94
C VAL A 536 10.71 -57.43 -21.20
N ARG A 537 10.70 -56.71 -20.07
CA ARG A 537 9.51 -56.50 -19.22
C ARG A 537 8.63 -55.31 -19.66
N GLY A 538 9.16 -54.40 -20.48
CA GLY A 538 8.50 -53.20 -20.99
C GLY A 538 8.60 -51.99 -20.05
N THR A 539 8.83 -50.79 -20.61
CA THR A 539 8.92 -49.50 -19.88
C THR A 539 7.62 -48.70 -19.90
N GLN A 540 6.54 -49.25 -20.48
CA GLN A 540 5.29 -48.54 -20.74
C GLN A 540 4.62 -47.99 -19.46
N GLY A 541 4.75 -48.68 -18.33
CA GLY A 541 4.23 -48.20 -17.04
C GLY A 541 4.98 -47.00 -16.46
N LEU A 542 6.30 -46.91 -16.70
CA LEU A 542 7.11 -45.76 -16.28
C LEU A 542 6.86 -44.55 -17.18
N GLU A 543 6.69 -44.78 -18.48
CA GLU A 543 6.32 -43.73 -19.44
C GLU A 543 4.95 -43.14 -19.11
N LYS A 544 3.95 -43.98 -18.86
CA LYS A 544 2.62 -43.53 -18.43
C LYS A 544 2.66 -42.74 -17.12
N LYS A 545 3.51 -43.15 -16.16
CA LYS A 545 3.69 -42.42 -14.89
C LYS A 545 4.31 -41.04 -15.10
N VAL A 546 5.26 -40.90 -16.02
CA VAL A 546 5.84 -39.59 -16.37
C VAL A 546 4.79 -38.72 -17.06
N GLU A 547 4.08 -39.26 -18.04
CA GLU A 547 3.00 -38.57 -18.77
C GLU A 547 1.89 -38.08 -17.81
N GLU A 548 1.43 -38.92 -16.88
CA GLU A 548 0.40 -38.54 -15.91
C GLU A 548 0.85 -37.38 -14.99
N LEU A 549 2.13 -37.36 -14.59
CA LEU A 549 2.68 -36.29 -13.75
C LEU A 549 2.88 -34.99 -14.54
N GLU A 550 3.29 -35.08 -15.80
CA GLU A 550 3.43 -33.94 -16.72
C GLU A 550 2.06 -33.35 -17.08
N ASP A 551 1.07 -34.18 -17.39
CA ASP A 551 -0.31 -33.76 -17.66
C ASP A 551 -0.92 -33.01 -16.46
N GLU A 552 -0.67 -33.50 -15.24
CA GLU A 552 -1.12 -32.83 -14.03
C GLU A 552 -0.38 -31.50 -13.81
N GLU A 553 0.94 -31.44 -14.05
CA GLU A 553 1.72 -30.20 -13.99
C GLU A 553 1.17 -29.15 -14.98
N GLU A 554 0.93 -29.54 -16.23
CA GLU A 554 0.33 -28.68 -17.25
C GLU A 554 -1.06 -28.20 -16.83
N GLY A 555 -1.88 -29.08 -16.25
CA GLY A 555 -3.18 -28.73 -15.69
C GLY A 555 -3.09 -27.67 -14.58
N VAL A 556 -2.13 -27.81 -13.66
CA VAL A 556 -1.91 -26.86 -12.55
C VAL A 556 -1.38 -25.53 -13.06
N THR A 557 -0.40 -25.53 -13.96
CA THR A 557 0.16 -24.30 -14.55
C THR A 557 -0.88 -23.54 -15.37
N MET A 558 -1.74 -24.22 -16.13
CA MET A 558 -2.88 -23.59 -16.81
C MET A 558 -3.84 -22.93 -15.82
N ARG A 559 -4.16 -23.58 -14.70
CA ARG A 559 -5.01 -23.00 -13.65
C ARG A 559 -4.37 -21.77 -13.01
N LEU A 560 -3.08 -21.83 -12.69
CA LEU A 560 -2.33 -20.72 -12.12
C LEU A 560 -2.31 -19.53 -13.07
N ASN A 561 -1.99 -19.75 -14.35
CA ASN A 561 -1.98 -18.70 -15.37
C ASN A 561 -3.36 -18.08 -15.57
N LYS A 562 -4.43 -18.89 -15.51
CA LYS A 562 -5.81 -18.39 -15.56
C LYS A 562 -6.15 -17.50 -14.36
N LEU A 563 -5.76 -17.91 -13.15
CA LEU A 563 -5.98 -17.12 -11.93
C LEU A 563 -5.20 -15.80 -11.98
N ARG A 564 -3.92 -15.84 -12.30
CA ARG A 564 -3.07 -14.64 -12.46
C ARG A 564 -3.63 -13.67 -13.49
N ARG A 565 -4.06 -14.18 -14.65
CA ARG A 565 -4.68 -13.34 -15.67
C ARG A 565 -5.96 -12.67 -15.17
N LYS A 566 -6.78 -13.38 -14.40
CA LYS A 566 -7.99 -12.83 -13.79
C LYS A 566 -7.62 -11.71 -12.80
N MET A 567 -6.74 -11.99 -11.84
CA MET A 567 -6.27 -11.01 -10.86
C MET A 567 -5.69 -9.76 -11.51
N MET A 568 -4.78 -9.92 -12.48
CA MET A 568 -4.22 -8.80 -13.23
C MET A 568 -5.30 -7.98 -13.96
N THR A 569 -6.30 -8.65 -14.54
CA THR A 569 -7.41 -7.96 -15.24
C THR A 569 -8.25 -7.16 -14.25
N GLU A 570 -8.58 -7.73 -13.08
CA GLU A 570 -9.29 -7.01 -12.02
C GLU A 570 -8.47 -5.83 -11.48
N GLU A 571 -7.16 -5.99 -11.33
CA GLU A 571 -6.27 -4.89 -10.94
C GLU A 571 -6.25 -3.77 -11.99
N TYR A 572 -6.16 -4.10 -13.28
CA TYR A 572 -6.25 -3.10 -14.34
C TYR A 572 -7.62 -2.41 -14.39
N GLU A 573 -8.72 -3.14 -14.22
CA GLU A 573 -10.06 -2.55 -14.14
C GLU A 573 -10.21 -1.62 -12.93
N ASP A 574 -9.66 -1.99 -11.78
CA ASP A 574 -9.64 -1.15 -10.59
C ASP A 574 -8.80 0.10 -10.82
N MET A 575 -7.64 -0.02 -11.48
CA MET A 575 -6.82 1.12 -11.88
C MET A 575 -7.55 2.03 -12.88
N ASP A 576 -8.20 1.48 -13.91
CA ASP A 576 -8.99 2.24 -14.88
C ASP A 576 -10.17 2.97 -14.23
N ARG A 577 -10.88 2.33 -13.30
CA ARG A 577 -11.94 2.97 -12.50
C ARG A 577 -11.40 4.11 -11.66
N LYS A 578 -10.21 3.95 -11.07
CA LYS A 578 -9.54 5.01 -10.31
C LYS A 578 -9.17 6.17 -11.23
N PHE A 579 -8.51 5.90 -12.36
CA PHE A 579 -8.14 6.93 -13.35
C PHE A 579 -9.36 7.67 -13.88
N ALA A 580 -10.47 6.97 -14.17
CA ALA A 580 -11.71 7.60 -14.62
C ALA A 580 -12.36 8.53 -13.59
N ARG A 581 -12.18 8.28 -12.28
CA ARG A 581 -12.68 9.15 -11.20
C ARG A 581 -11.83 10.41 -11.02
N THR A 582 -10.53 10.36 -11.34
CA THR A 582 -9.62 11.52 -11.27
C THR A 582 -9.87 12.58 -12.35
N PHE A 583 -10.55 12.26 -13.47
CA PHE A 583 -10.88 13.23 -14.52
C PHE A 583 -12.18 14.01 -14.28
N VAL A 584 -12.83 13.82 -13.13
CA VAL A 584 -14.00 14.63 -12.72
C VAL A 584 -13.54 15.63 -11.66
N PHE A 585 -12.91 16.71 -12.12
CA PHE A 585 -12.70 17.94 -11.35
C PHE A 585 -13.45 19.10 -12.02
#